data_AF-A0A2L2YSF6-F1
#
_entry.id   AF-A0A2L2YSF6-F1
#
_cell.length_a   1.000
_cell.length_b   1.000
_cell.length_c   1.000
_cell.angle_alpha   90.00
_cell.angle_beta   90.00
_cell.angle_gamma   90.00
#
_symmetry.space_group_name_H-M   'P 1'
#
loop_
_entity.id
_entity.type
_entity.pdbx_description
1 polymer ?
#
loop_
_entity_poly.entity_id
_entity_poly.type
_entity_poly.pdbx_seq_one_letter_code
_entity_poly.pdbx_strand_id
1 'polypeptide(L)'
;NQEKTSTDNSDILEKQALVAYLKNTLNFAEVIHGVVQPICTLLHSSTQTDVLEAIEFLTTASGSLVNGLEAGVREILNLVWSIELPIRDAALKAFKALYLTE
;
A
#
# COMPACT_ATOMS: atom_id res chain seq x y z
N ASN A 1 -24.78 -39.39 17.66
CA ASN A 1 -24.87 -38.89 16.27
C ASN A 1 -25.21 -37.41 16.17
N GLN A 2 -26.21 -36.88 16.88
CA GLN A 2 -26.62 -35.46 16.75
C GLN A 2 -25.57 -34.42 17.21
N GLU A 3 -24.74 -34.76 18.21
CA GLU A 3 -23.70 -33.88 18.76
C GLU A 3 -22.46 -33.79 17.86
N LYS A 4 -22.13 -34.89 17.15
CA LYS A 4 -21.02 -34.92 16.17
C LYS A 4 -21.34 -34.08 14.92
N THR A 5 -22.58 -34.14 14.43
CA THR A 5 -23.04 -33.39 13.25
C THR A 5 -23.14 -31.88 13.48
N SER A 6 -23.31 -31.44 14.73
CA SER A 6 -23.34 -30.00 15.07
C SER A 6 -21.93 -29.43 15.19
N THR A 7 -20.98 -30.18 15.76
CA THR A 7 -19.55 -29.82 15.75
C THR A 7 -18.98 -29.78 14.33
N ASP A 8 -19.25 -30.80 13.50
CA ASP A 8 -18.79 -30.83 12.10
C ASP A 8 -19.33 -29.64 11.28
N ASN A 9 -20.59 -29.23 11.51
CA ASN A 9 -21.16 -28.05 10.85
C ASN A 9 -20.52 -26.73 11.33
N SER A 10 -20.17 -26.61 12.61
CA SER A 10 -19.44 -25.45 13.13
C SER A 10 -18.07 -25.32 12.48
N ASP A 11 -17.33 -26.43 12.40
CA ASP A 11 -15.99 -26.46 11.79
C ASP A 11 -16.04 -26.12 10.29
N ILE A 12 -17.09 -26.53 9.58
CA ILE A 12 -17.31 -26.16 8.18
C ILE A 12 -17.57 -24.66 8.05
N LEU A 13 -18.41 -24.07 8.91
CA LEU A 13 -18.70 -22.64 8.91
C LEU A 13 -17.45 -21.80 9.20
N GLU A 14 -16.64 -22.21 10.18
CA GLU A 14 -15.36 -21.56 10.49
C GLU A 14 -14.39 -21.58 9.30
N LYS A 15 -14.26 -22.74 8.64
CA LYS A 15 -13.42 -22.86 7.44
C LYS A 15 -13.95 -22.02 6.28
N GLN A 16 -15.26 -21.94 6.09
CA GLN A 16 -15.87 -21.09 5.07
C GLN A 16 -15.62 -19.61 5.35
N ALA A 17 -15.72 -19.17 6.61
CA ALA A 17 -15.39 -17.81 7.02
C ALA A 17 -13.91 -17.48 6.76
N LEU A 18 -13.00 -18.41 7.08
CA LEU A 18 -11.58 -18.25 6.79
C LEU A 18 -11.30 -18.15 5.28
N VAL A 19 -11.91 -19.02 4.46
CA VAL A 19 -11.77 -18.97 3.00
C VAL A 19 -12.31 -17.64 2.44
N ALA A 20 -13.45 -17.17 2.94
CA ALA A 20 -14.00 -15.88 2.53
C ALA A 20 -13.08 -14.71 2.91
N TYR A 21 -12.52 -14.72 4.13
CA TYR A 21 -11.53 -13.75 4.57
C TYR A 21 -10.30 -13.74 3.66
N LEU A 22 -9.69 -14.90 3.42
CA LEU A 22 -8.50 -15.01 2.57
C LEU A 22 -8.76 -14.54 1.13
N LYS A 23 -9.93 -14.88 0.56
CA LYS A 23 -10.32 -14.40 -0.78
C LYS A 23 -10.47 -12.88 -0.81
N ASN A 24 -11.09 -12.29 0.21
CA ASN A 24 -11.26 -10.84 0.30
C ASN A 24 -9.91 -10.14 0.47
N THR A 25 -9.02 -10.68 1.30
CA THR A 25 -7.66 -10.16 1.49
C THR A 25 -6.85 -10.26 0.20
N LEU A 26 -6.95 -11.36 -0.54
CA LEU A 26 -6.27 -11.51 -1.82
C LEU A 26 -6.77 -10.50 -2.85
N ASN A 27 -8.09 -10.38 -3.00
CA ASN A 27 -8.68 -9.40 -3.92
C ASN A 27 -8.28 -7.95 -3.57
N PHE A 28 -8.23 -7.61 -2.27
CA PHE A 28 -7.72 -6.33 -1.83
C PHE A 28 -6.25 -6.13 -2.22
N ALA A 29 -5.40 -7.13 -1.99
CA ALA A 29 -3.98 -7.07 -2.35
C ALA A 29 -3.77 -6.91 -3.86
N GLU A 30 -4.56 -7.60 -4.69
CA GLU A 30 -4.52 -7.47 -6.15
C GLU A 30 -4.90 -6.06 -6.62
N VAL A 31 -5.97 -5.49 -6.06
CA VAL A 31 -6.38 -4.11 -6.37
C VAL A 31 -5.29 -3.12 -5.99
N ILE A 32 -4.73 -3.24 -4.78
CA ILE A 32 -3.66 -2.35 -4.33
C ILE A 32 -2.42 -2.49 -5.21
N HIS A 33 -2.02 -3.71 -5.55
CA HIS A 33 -0.89 -3.94 -6.44
C HIS A 33 -1.10 -3.33 -7.83
N GLY A 34 -2.33 -3.40 -8.37
CA GLY A 34 -2.68 -2.82 -9.67
C GLY A 34 -2.62 -1.29 -9.71
N VAL A 35 -2.80 -0.60 -8.58
CA VAL A 35 -2.76 0.88 -8.53
C VAL A 35 -1.38 1.46 -8.27
N VAL A 36 -0.39 0.65 -7.84
CA VAL A 36 0.97 1.14 -7.54
C VAL A 36 1.57 1.88 -8.73
N GLN A 37 1.53 1.26 -9.93
CA GLN A 37 2.13 1.87 -11.12
C GLN A 37 1.43 3.17 -11.54
N PRO A 38 0.08 3.24 -11.61
CA PRO A 38 -0.62 4.50 -11.79
C PRO A 38 -0.21 5.59 -10.79
N ILE A 39 -0.08 5.27 -9.50
CA ILE A 39 0.34 6.26 -8.50
C ILE A 39 1.78 6.74 -8.74
N CYS A 40 2.72 5.86 -9.10
CA CYS A 40 4.08 6.28 -9.46
C CYS A 40 4.07 7.32 -10.61
N THR A 41 3.16 7.18 -11.59
CA THR A 41 3.06 8.18 -12.67
C THR A 41 2.62 9.56 -12.16
N LEU A 42 1.87 9.64 -11.06
CA LEU A 42 1.45 10.91 -10.47
C LEU A 42 2.61 11.70 -9.84
N LEU A 43 3.74 11.05 -9.52
CA LEU A 43 4.97 11.73 -9.08
C LEU A 43 5.54 12.68 -10.14
N HIS A 44 5.14 12.51 -11.40
CA HIS A 44 5.55 13.33 -12.53
C HIS A 44 4.42 14.26 -13.03
N SER A 45 3.32 14.36 -12.27
CA SER A 45 2.20 15.24 -12.63
C SER A 45 2.63 16.71 -12.61
N SER A 46 2.06 17.51 -13.52
CA SER A 46 2.16 18.97 -13.48
C SER A 46 1.35 19.59 -12.33
N THR A 47 0.44 18.82 -11.73
CA THR A 47 -0.39 19.28 -10.62
C THR A 47 0.32 18.92 -9.31
N GLN A 48 0.73 19.94 -8.55
CA GLN A 48 1.45 19.76 -7.28
C GLN A 48 0.72 18.82 -6.31
N THR A 49 -0.61 18.91 -6.20
CA THR A 49 -1.40 18.06 -5.30
C THR A 49 -1.28 16.58 -5.64
N ASP A 50 -1.25 16.22 -6.93
CA ASP A 50 -1.11 14.82 -7.36
C ASP A 50 0.24 14.25 -6.90
N VAL A 51 1.31 15.05 -7.00
CA VAL A 51 2.65 14.65 -6.56
C VAL A 51 2.70 14.46 -5.05
N LEU A 52 2.12 15.40 -4.28
CA LEU A 52 2.10 15.35 -2.82
C LEU A 52 1.33 14.13 -2.30
N GLU A 53 0.14 13.88 -2.84
CA GLU A 53 -0.70 12.73 -2.47
C GLU A 53 -0.03 11.40 -2.88
N ALA A 54 0.65 11.36 -4.02
CA ALA A 54 1.42 10.19 -4.44
C ALA A 54 2.60 9.90 -3.50
N ILE A 55 3.32 10.93 -3.06
CA ILE A 55 4.39 10.78 -2.06
C ILE A 55 3.81 10.19 -0.76
N GLU A 56 2.69 10.73 -0.26
CA GLU A 56 2.06 10.27 0.97
C GLU A 56 1.58 8.82 0.86
N PHE A 57 0.90 8.47 -0.24
CA PHE A 57 0.44 7.11 -0.50
C PHE A 57 1.61 6.12 -0.52
N LEU A 58 2.64 6.39 -1.32
CA LEU A 58 3.78 5.47 -1.49
C LEU A 58 4.59 5.32 -0.21
N THR A 59 4.74 6.41 0.56
CA THR A 59 5.40 6.36 1.89
C THR A 59 4.61 5.49 2.85
N THR A 60 3.29 5.65 2.91
CA THR A 60 2.41 4.88 3.80
C THR A 60 2.36 3.40 3.38
N ALA A 61 2.25 3.14 2.08
CA ALA A 61 2.18 1.79 1.53
C ALA A 61 3.50 1.03 1.71
N SER A 62 4.65 1.71 1.76
CA SER A 62 5.97 1.05 1.93
C SER A 62 6.15 0.39 3.28
N GLY A 63 5.39 0.77 4.31
CA GLY A 63 5.33 0.06 5.59
C GLY A 63 4.48 -1.21 5.57
N SER A 64 3.87 -1.56 4.43
CA SER A 64 2.98 -2.71 4.27
C SER A 64 3.57 -3.78 3.34
N LEU A 65 2.91 -4.94 3.24
CA LEU A 65 3.34 -6.09 2.41
C LEU A 65 3.09 -5.90 0.90
N VAL A 66 2.99 -4.66 0.42
CA VAL A 66 2.67 -4.34 -0.97
C VAL A 66 3.94 -4.39 -1.82
N ASN A 67 3.97 -5.33 -2.76
CA ASN A 67 5.09 -5.48 -3.70
C ASN A 67 5.08 -4.38 -4.78
N GLY A 68 6.27 -4.01 -5.26
CA GLY A 68 6.45 -3.09 -6.40
C GLY A 68 6.61 -1.62 -6.02
N LEU A 69 6.63 -1.29 -4.74
CA LEU A 69 6.77 0.10 -4.27
C LEU A 69 8.19 0.66 -4.39
N GLU A 70 9.21 -0.19 -4.51
CA GLU A 70 10.61 0.24 -4.59
C GLU A 70 10.87 1.24 -5.72
N ALA A 71 10.21 1.08 -6.86
CA ALA A 71 10.35 2.00 -7.98
C ALA A 71 9.83 3.40 -7.61
N GLY A 72 8.62 3.47 -7.02
CA GLY A 72 8.04 4.73 -6.55
C GLY A 72 8.86 5.38 -5.43
N VAL A 73 9.40 4.59 -4.49
CA VAL A 73 10.27 5.12 -3.42
C VAL A 73 11.56 5.72 -4.00
N ARG A 74 12.18 5.08 -5.00
CA ARG A 74 13.35 5.64 -5.70
C ARG A 74 13.01 6.95 -6.41
N GLU A 75 11.82 7.06 -6.99
CA GLU A 75 11.35 8.29 -7.61
C GLU A 75 11.12 9.41 -6.58
N ILE A 76 10.52 9.09 -5.42
CA ILE A 76 10.38 10.05 -4.30
C ILE A 76 11.75 10.60 -3.89
N LEU A 77 12.79 9.77 -3.82
CA LEU A 77 14.15 10.23 -3.50
C LEU A 77 14.69 11.25 -4.51
N ASN A 78 14.33 11.16 -5.79
CA ASN A 78 14.74 12.14 -6.78
C ASN A 78 14.05 13.50 -6.58
N LEU A 79 12.86 13.52 -5.97
CA LEU A 79 12.09 14.75 -5.73
C LEU A 79 12.69 15.66 -4.65
N VAL A 80 13.71 15.22 -3.91
CA VAL A 80 14.48 16.11 -2.99
C VAL A 80 15.15 17.27 -3.72
N TRP A 81 15.35 17.13 -5.04
CA TRP A 81 15.91 18.16 -5.91
C TRP A 81 14.83 19.06 -6.55
N SER A 82 13.57 18.90 -6.19
CA SER A 82 12.49 19.74 -6.72
C SER A 82 12.71 21.21 -6.40
N ILE A 83 12.44 22.06 -7.39
CA ILE A 83 12.41 23.52 -7.23
C ILE A 83 11.22 23.96 -6.37
N GLU A 84 10.15 23.16 -6.35
CA GLU A 84 8.96 23.40 -5.56
C GLU A 84 9.20 22.97 -4.12
N LEU A 85 9.22 23.96 -3.21
CA LEU A 85 9.45 23.73 -1.79
C LEU A 85 8.49 22.68 -1.18
N PRO A 86 7.17 22.69 -1.44
CA PRO A 86 6.26 21.70 -0.87
C PRO A 86 6.61 20.25 -1.26
N ILE A 87 6.96 20.03 -2.54
CA ILE A 87 7.33 18.71 -3.05
C ILE A 87 8.63 18.23 -2.41
N ARG A 88 9.64 19.12 -2.35
CA ARG A 88 10.92 18.80 -1.71
C ARG A 88 10.76 18.46 -0.23
N ASP A 89 9.97 19.23 0.50
CA ASP A 89 9.75 19.01 1.93
C ASP A 89 9.01 17.70 2.18
N ALA A 90 8.02 17.37 1.35
CA ALA A 90 7.33 16.08 1.38
C ALA A 90 8.28 14.90 1.10
N ALA A 91 9.13 15.02 0.07
CA ALA A 91 10.13 14.00 -0.28
C ALA A 91 11.15 13.78 0.86
N LEU A 92 11.63 14.85 1.49
CA LEU A 92 12.53 14.74 2.65
C LEU A 92 11.85 14.12 3.88
N LYS A 93 10.57 14.44 4.11
CA LYS A 93 9.78 13.82 5.19
C LYS A 93 9.59 12.33 4.94
N ALA A 94 9.23 11.95 3.72
CA ALA A 94 9.10 10.55 3.30
C ALA A 94 10.42 9.79 3.46
N PHE A 95 11.53 10.35 2.98
CA PHE A 95 12.86 9.75 3.14
C PHE A 95 13.21 9.47 4.61
N LYS A 96 12.97 10.44 5.49
CA LYS A 96 13.21 10.28 6.92
C LYS A 96 12.36 9.15 7.52
N ALA A 97 11.08 9.11 7.19
CA ALA A 97 10.15 8.09 7.68
C ALA A 97 10.45 6.67 7.17
N LEU A 98 11.03 6.54 5.97
CA LEU A 98 11.32 5.24 5.38
C LEU A 98 12.67 4.65 5.83
N TYR A 99 13.67 5.51 6.07
CA TYR A 99 15.06 5.06 6.24
C TYR A 99 15.78 5.56 7.48
N LEU A 100 15.25 6.59 8.16
CA LEU A 100 15.97 7.28 9.24
C LEU A 100 15.20 7.32 10.58
N THR A 101 14.00 6.74 10.63
CA THR A 101 13.27 6.50 11.87
C THR A 101 13.55 5.08 12.38
N GLU A 102 14.05 5.00 13.61
CA GLU A 102 14.17 3.74 14.40
C GLU A 102 12.79 3.17 14.75
#